data_AF-A0AAP5IED6-F1
#
_entry.id   AF-A0AAP5IED6-F1
#
_cell.length_a   1.000
_cell.length_b   1.000
_cell.length_c   1.000
_cell.angle_alpha   90.00
_cell.angle_beta   90.00
_cell.angle_gamma   90.00
#
_symmetry.space_group_name_H-M   'P 1'
#
loop_
_entity.id
_entity.type
_entity.pdbx_description
1 polymer ?
#
loop_
_entity_poly.entity_id
_entity_poly.type
_entity_poly.pdbx_seq_one_letter_code
_entity_poly.pdbx_strand_id
1 'polypeptide(L)'
;MTTGVSPLYYPKDQPAPEFNLEIDNSYFRVRLHDTQVFFQANWWSQADLVTLTSSVESTFQPNSATQSLHKISTIEKNTPCHLGVATNLTDWLPGRASDSLRINIKYTVLQGKPIEKLVTQMEKADLVAKLSLRPDWAVAVKVTSIVGKLLSFLAEEGKQKDVFNLVIDLNVANLKTGYYVTIGSHSSEDWVQPQFMKIDTHGRLKNNSIESSFSRLSYAVIQVLGIPRLRQEEFRDEPWWQLLETVKENIFDSEPSDDRERRELIREWRFTLRQARDLARKRREFLWSEIKEILGAAEVEVNQKLKPQTTKEAFSNDELPGDLQDILELETEEELQTEVRDYQDALEVAQRLLAKYGEMLGG
;
A
#
# COMPACT_ATOMS: atom_id res chain seq x y z
N MET A 1 -7.74 22.85 31.08
CA MET A 1 -8.02 21.57 31.77
C MET A 1 -8.16 20.51 30.70
N THR A 2 -7.29 19.51 30.74
CA THR A 2 -7.18 18.47 29.72
C THR A 2 -8.33 17.48 29.86
N THR A 3 -9.27 17.57 28.92
CA THR A 3 -10.06 16.43 28.44
C THR A 3 -9.13 15.24 28.22
N GLY A 4 -9.41 14.11 28.87
CA GLY A 4 -8.59 12.91 28.70
C GLY A 4 -8.95 12.24 27.38
N VAL A 5 -7.99 12.15 26.47
CA VAL A 5 -8.08 11.28 25.28
C VAL A 5 -7.36 9.99 25.61
N SER A 6 -8.05 8.87 25.43
CA SER A 6 -7.45 7.56 25.64
C SER A 6 -6.33 7.30 24.64
N PRO A 7 -5.30 6.51 25.00
CA PRO A 7 -4.38 6.01 24.00
C PRO A 7 -5.16 5.25 22.92
N LEU A 8 -4.61 5.22 21.72
CA LEU A 8 -5.13 4.39 20.64
C LEU A 8 -5.02 2.93 21.09
N TYR A 9 -6.12 2.19 21.04
CA TYR A 9 -6.13 0.77 21.38
C TYR A 9 -6.78 -0.05 20.27
N TYR A 10 -6.41 -1.32 20.23
CA TYR A 10 -6.94 -2.32 19.28
C TYR A 10 -7.97 -3.20 20.01
N PRO A 11 -9.28 -3.04 19.75
CA PRO A 11 -10.32 -3.84 20.41
C PRO A 11 -10.09 -5.34 20.18
N LYS A 12 -10.30 -6.17 21.20
CA LYS A 12 -10.19 -7.64 21.04
C LYS A 12 -11.35 -8.19 20.22
N ASP A 13 -12.55 -7.67 20.47
CA ASP A 13 -13.77 -8.08 19.78
C ASP A 13 -14.04 -7.15 18.60
N GLN A 14 -13.55 -7.55 17.44
CA GLN A 14 -13.77 -6.85 16.18
C GLN A 14 -13.85 -7.85 15.01
N PRO A 15 -14.42 -7.47 13.86
CA PRO A 15 -14.39 -8.30 12.67
C PRO A 15 -12.96 -8.67 12.28
N ALA A 16 -12.74 -9.90 11.82
CA ALA A 16 -11.45 -10.31 11.30
C ALA A 16 -11.10 -9.46 10.05
N PRO A 17 -9.85 -9.00 9.92
CA PRO A 17 -9.43 -8.28 8.73
C PRO A 17 -9.41 -9.22 7.52
N GLU A 18 -9.70 -8.69 6.34
CA GLU A 18 -9.64 -9.46 5.08
C GLU A 18 -8.22 -9.95 4.77
N PHE A 19 -7.21 -9.16 5.16
CA PHE A 19 -5.81 -9.47 4.96
C PHE A 19 -4.99 -8.95 6.16
N ASN A 20 -4.01 -9.74 6.61
CA ASN A 20 -3.09 -9.34 7.68
C ASN A 20 -1.86 -8.64 7.08
N LEU A 21 -1.44 -7.51 7.66
CA LEU A 21 -0.24 -6.81 7.20
C LEU A 21 0.99 -7.72 7.34
N GLU A 22 1.64 -8.00 6.21
CA GLU A 22 2.92 -8.69 6.11
C GLU A 22 4.01 -7.66 5.83
N ILE A 23 4.93 -7.50 6.77
CA ILE A 23 6.02 -6.54 6.65
C ILE A 23 6.87 -6.85 5.41
N ASP A 24 7.21 -5.79 4.66
CA ASP A 24 7.97 -5.79 3.41
C ASP A 24 7.34 -6.61 2.26
N ASN A 25 6.12 -7.09 2.44
CA ASN A 25 5.42 -7.95 1.48
C ASN A 25 3.97 -7.54 1.17
N SER A 26 3.51 -6.43 1.75
CA SER A 26 2.13 -5.99 1.62
C SER A 26 2.01 -4.48 1.71
N TYR A 27 0.82 -4.00 1.40
CA TYR A 27 0.46 -2.59 1.51
C TYR A 27 -0.63 -2.42 2.56
N PHE A 28 -0.68 -1.23 3.14
CA PHE A 28 -1.72 -0.85 4.07
C PHE A 28 -2.29 0.53 3.76
N ARG A 29 -3.50 0.78 4.22
CA ARG A 29 -4.17 2.07 4.10
C ARG A 29 -4.88 2.39 5.40
N VAL A 30 -4.76 3.64 5.84
CA VAL A 30 -5.45 4.12 7.04
C VAL A 30 -6.70 4.90 6.64
N ARG A 31 -7.83 4.55 7.24
CA ARG A 31 -9.14 5.16 6.99
C ARG A 31 -9.75 5.62 8.31
N LEU A 32 -10.33 6.82 8.31
CA LEU A 32 -11.25 7.23 9.38
C LEU A 32 -12.63 6.65 9.05
N HIS A 33 -13.08 5.68 9.85
CA HIS A 33 -14.23 4.84 9.52
C HIS A 33 -15.52 5.31 10.19
N ASP A 34 -15.45 5.67 11.47
CA ASP A 34 -16.58 6.19 12.22
C ASP A 34 -16.13 7.21 13.26
N THR A 35 -16.95 8.23 13.50
CA THR A 35 -16.63 9.34 14.40
C THR A 35 -17.90 9.88 15.05
N GLN A 36 -17.81 10.16 16.34
CA GLN A 36 -18.84 10.85 17.10
C GLN A 36 -18.21 11.95 17.91
N VAL A 37 -18.92 13.08 17.99
CA VAL A 37 -18.57 14.17 18.89
C VAL A 37 -19.70 14.35 19.90
N PHE A 38 -19.32 14.59 21.15
CA PHE A 38 -20.23 15.04 22.18
C PHE A 38 -19.69 16.35 22.76
N PHE A 39 -20.53 17.39 22.80
CA PHE A 39 -20.15 18.68 23.35
C PHE A 39 -21.06 19.05 24.53
N GLN A 40 -20.48 19.16 25.72
CA GLN A 40 -21.22 19.55 26.92
C GLN A 40 -21.46 21.06 26.97
N ALA A 41 -22.71 21.48 27.18
CA ALA A 41 -23.15 22.88 27.10
C ALA A 41 -22.46 23.84 28.09
N ASN A 42 -21.84 23.29 29.14
CA ASN A 42 -21.51 24.01 30.37
C ASN A 42 -20.48 25.14 30.20
N TRP A 43 -19.74 25.19 29.09
CA TRP A 43 -18.56 26.06 28.97
C TRP A 43 -18.60 27.07 27.82
N TRP A 44 -19.50 26.90 26.84
CA TRP A 44 -19.59 27.83 25.72
C TRP A 44 -20.95 27.75 25.03
N SER A 45 -21.83 28.68 25.41
CA SER A 45 -23.25 28.69 24.99
C SER A 45 -23.49 29.07 23.54
N GLN A 46 -22.49 29.59 22.83
CA GLN A 46 -22.58 30.09 21.45
C GLN A 46 -21.96 29.13 20.42
N ALA A 47 -21.54 27.95 20.86
CA ALA A 47 -21.07 26.87 20.01
C ALA A 47 -22.24 26.24 19.25
N ASP A 48 -22.20 26.33 17.91
CA ASP A 48 -23.28 25.86 17.03
C ASP A 48 -22.77 24.94 15.91
N LEU A 49 -21.46 24.97 15.62
CA LEU A 49 -20.83 24.16 14.56
C LEU A 49 -19.67 23.34 15.11
N VAL A 50 -19.41 22.18 14.49
CA VAL A 50 -18.24 21.35 14.72
C VAL A 50 -17.53 21.08 13.40
N THR A 51 -16.20 21.11 13.43
CA THR A 51 -15.33 20.73 12.31
C THR A 51 -14.50 19.53 12.67
N LEU A 52 -14.43 18.59 11.74
CA LEU A 52 -13.54 17.44 11.78
C LEU A 52 -12.38 17.67 10.82
N THR A 53 -11.17 17.76 11.36
CA THR A 53 -9.95 17.90 10.56
C THR A 53 -8.97 16.77 10.89
N SER A 54 -8.09 16.48 9.95
CA SER A 54 -6.93 15.64 10.20
C SER A 54 -5.67 16.20 9.57
N SER A 55 -4.52 15.83 10.11
CA SER A 55 -3.23 15.96 9.43
C SER A 55 -2.46 14.65 9.47
N VAL A 56 -1.82 14.30 8.37
CA VAL A 56 -0.98 13.10 8.27
C VAL A 56 0.44 13.51 7.87
N GLU A 57 1.39 13.12 8.70
CA GLU A 57 2.83 13.22 8.45
C GLU A 57 3.39 11.80 8.30
N SER A 58 4.35 11.61 7.38
CA SER A 58 4.88 10.28 7.09
C SER A 58 6.35 10.26 6.72
N THR A 59 7.01 9.13 6.97
CA THR A 59 8.38 8.87 6.48
C THR A 59 8.43 8.53 4.98
N PHE A 60 7.28 8.20 4.38
CA PHE A 60 7.11 7.97 2.94
C PHE A 60 7.30 9.27 2.15
N GLN A 61 6.79 10.39 2.67
CA GLN A 61 6.97 11.73 2.10
C GLN A 61 7.52 12.69 3.16
N PRO A 62 8.84 12.61 3.46
CA PRO A 62 9.45 13.45 4.49
C PRO A 62 9.31 14.93 4.14
N ASN A 63 9.05 15.76 5.15
CA ASN A 63 8.85 17.22 5.06
C ASN A 63 7.53 17.65 4.39
N SER A 64 6.58 16.72 4.21
CA SER A 64 5.22 17.05 3.78
C SER A 64 4.22 16.58 4.84
N ALA A 65 3.21 17.42 5.07
CA ALA A 65 2.07 17.08 5.91
C ALA A 65 0.81 17.31 5.08
N THR A 66 -0.02 16.27 4.95
CA THR A 66 -1.32 16.40 4.29
C THR A 66 -2.33 16.83 5.33
N GLN A 67 -2.98 17.97 5.13
CA GLN A 67 -4.05 18.46 5.99
C GLN A 67 -5.39 18.35 5.26
N SER A 68 -6.42 17.91 5.97
CA SER A 68 -7.75 17.69 5.40
C SER A 68 -8.84 18.18 6.35
N LEU A 69 -9.85 18.83 5.77
CA LEU A 69 -11.11 19.14 6.44
C LEU A 69 -12.16 18.17 5.92
N HIS A 70 -12.62 17.26 6.77
CA HIS A 70 -13.50 16.17 6.35
C HIS A 70 -14.97 16.54 6.47
N LYS A 71 -15.33 17.31 7.51
CA LYS A 71 -16.73 17.66 7.76
C LYS A 71 -16.86 18.96 8.55
N ILE A 72 -17.89 19.72 8.21
CA ILE A 72 -18.47 20.78 9.02
C ILE A 72 -19.92 20.38 9.28
N SER A 73 -20.40 20.48 10.51
CA SER A 73 -21.80 20.18 10.83
C SER A 73 -22.30 21.00 11.99
N THR A 74 -23.61 21.20 12.04
CA THR A 74 -24.29 21.73 13.22
C THR A 74 -24.20 20.73 14.36
N ILE A 75 -23.95 21.22 15.57
CA ILE A 75 -23.89 20.39 16.78
C ILE A 75 -24.92 20.87 17.80
N GLU A 76 -25.67 19.91 18.35
CA GLU A 76 -26.55 20.16 19.48
C GLU A 76 -25.80 19.92 20.79
N LYS A 77 -25.99 20.82 21.76
CA LYS A 77 -25.31 20.74 23.05
C LYS A 77 -25.92 19.61 23.88
N ASN A 78 -25.06 18.86 24.57
CA ASN A 78 -25.41 17.68 25.37
C ASN A 78 -26.08 16.53 24.58
N THR A 79 -25.96 16.54 23.26
CA THR A 79 -26.44 15.48 22.38
C THR A 79 -25.25 14.90 21.59
N PRO A 80 -25.07 13.58 21.52
CA PRO A 80 -24.05 13.00 20.64
C PRO A 80 -24.40 13.26 19.17
N CYS A 81 -23.40 13.68 18.40
CA CYS A 81 -23.52 13.86 16.97
C CYS A 81 -22.58 12.87 16.26
N HIS A 82 -23.15 11.92 15.53
CA HIS A 82 -22.37 11.09 14.61
C HIS A 82 -22.01 11.90 13.37
N LEU A 83 -20.71 12.01 13.11
CA LEU A 83 -20.22 12.77 11.97
C LEU A 83 -20.28 11.93 10.68
N GLY A 84 -20.44 10.60 10.76
CA GLY A 84 -20.70 9.76 9.57
C GLY A 84 -19.64 9.91 8.48
N VAL A 85 -18.39 10.17 8.86
CA VAL A 85 -17.26 10.33 7.95
C VAL A 85 -16.58 8.99 7.75
N ALA A 86 -16.42 8.60 6.49
CA ALA A 86 -15.78 7.35 6.09
C ALA A 86 -14.73 7.61 5.01
N THR A 87 -13.62 8.27 5.38
CA THR A 87 -12.62 8.84 4.46
C THR A 87 -11.24 8.21 4.63
N ASN A 88 -10.50 8.08 3.53
CA ASN A 88 -9.12 7.58 3.56
C ASN A 88 -8.20 8.71 4.06
N LEU A 89 -7.37 8.41 5.05
CA LEU A 89 -6.36 9.34 5.57
C LEU A 89 -5.03 9.19 4.81
N THR A 90 -4.79 8.03 4.21
CA THR A 90 -3.63 7.75 3.37
C THR A 90 -4.08 7.05 2.09
N ASP A 91 -3.20 7.03 1.09
CA ASP A 91 -3.24 6.05 0.02
C ASP A 91 -2.72 4.68 0.49
N TRP A 92 -2.58 3.75 -0.44
CA TRP A 92 -1.89 2.48 -0.20
C TRP A 92 -0.40 2.76 0.00
N LEU A 93 0.09 2.45 1.19
CA LEU A 93 1.49 2.65 1.59
C LEU A 93 2.16 1.30 1.81
N PRO A 94 3.46 1.16 1.47
CA PRO A 94 4.15 -0.10 1.63
C PRO A 94 4.41 -0.39 3.10
N GLY A 95 4.15 -1.62 3.54
CA GLY A 95 4.29 -2.07 4.93
C GLY A 95 5.73 -2.29 5.36
N ARG A 96 6.58 -1.25 5.36
CA ARG A 96 8.01 -1.38 5.76
C ARG A 96 8.21 -1.10 7.24
N ALA A 97 8.95 -1.96 7.94
CA ALA A 97 9.13 -1.86 9.38
C ALA A 97 9.82 -0.55 9.84
N SER A 98 10.65 0.06 9.01
CA SER A 98 11.35 1.31 9.32
C SER A 98 10.48 2.56 9.22
N ASP A 99 9.27 2.43 8.69
CA ASP A 99 8.40 3.57 8.43
C ASP A 99 7.40 3.86 9.55
N SER A 100 6.94 5.11 9.59
CA SER A 100 5.95 5.55 10.55
C SER A 100 4.98 6.56 9.95
N LEU A 101 3.82 6.64 10.58
CA LEU A 101 2.78 7.62 10.30
C LEU A 101 2.41 8.34 11.58
N ARG A 102 2.32 9.66 11.48
CA ARG A 102 1.78 10.50 12.54
C ARG A 102 0.48 11.10 12.07
N ILE A 103 -0.61 10.75 12.75
CA ILE A 103 -1.96 11.17 12.40
C ILE A 103 -2.48 12.05 13.53
N ASN A 104 -2.82 13.28 13.19
CA ASN A 104 -3.54 14.19 14.07
C ASN A 104 -5.01 14.23 13.66
N ILE A 105 -5.94 14.04 14.60
CA ILE A 105 -7.38 14.19 14.37
C ILE A 105 -7.90 15.22 15.37
N LYS A 106 -8.59 16.24 14.86
CA LYS A 106 -9.15 17.31 15.69
C LYS A 106 -10.63 17.52 15.43
N TYR A 107 -11.39 17.58 16.53
CA TYR A 107 -12.75 18.08 16.55
C TYR A 107 -12.71 19.45 17.19
N THR A 108 -13.02 20.47 16.40
CA THR A 108 -13.02 21.86 16.86
C THR A 108 -14.45 22.37 16.76
N VAL A 109 -14.93 22.95 17.86
CA VAL A 109 -16.25 23.57 17.90
C VAL A 109 -16.11 25.07 17.67
N LEU A 110 -17.03 25.62 16.90
CA LEU A 110 -17.00 26.99 16.40
C LEU A 110 -18.27 27.74 16.81
N GLN A 111 -18.11 29.04 17.00
CA GLN A 111 -19.23 29.96 17.17
C GLN A 111 -19.94 30.20 15.82
N GLY A 112 -21.28 30.11 15.79
CA GLY A 112 -22.06 30.11 14.54
C GLY A 112 -21.97 31.40 13.70
N LYS A 113 -21.78 32.56 14.34
CA LYS A 113 -21.73 33.88 13.65
C LYS A 113 -20.26 34.33 13.62
N PRO A 114 -19.54 34.29 12.48
CA PRO A 114 -19.97 34.67 11.11
C PRO A 114 -19.94 33.56 10.03
N ILE A 115 -19.67 32.31 10.41
CA ILE A 115 -19.37 31.21 9.46
C ILE A 115 -20.62 30.55 8.84
N GLU A 116 -21.79 30.74 9.44
CA GLU A 116 -23.07 30.16 8.98
C GLU A 116 -23.39 30.48 7.50
N LYS A 117 -23.07 31.70 7.02
CA LYS A 117 -23.27 32.07 5.60
C LYS A 117 -22.33 31.31 4.65
N LEU A 118 -21.08 31.11 5.05
CA LEU A 118 -20.10 30.35 4.27
C LEU A 118 -20.49 28.87 4.21
N VAL A 119 -20.87 28.28 5.36
CA VAL A 119 -21.31 26.88 5.45
C VAL A 119 -22.57 26.65 4.62
N THR A 120 -23.57 27.52 4.76
CA THR A 120 -24.79 27.45 3.96
C THR A 120 -24.51 27.55 2.45
N GLN A 121 -23.51 28.34 2.04
CA GLN A 121 -23.09 28.42 0.64
C GLN A 121 -22.30 27.18 0.19
N MET A 122 -21.46 26.59 1.04
CA MET A 122 -20.71 25.37 0.74
C MET A 122 -21.61 24.14 0.63
N GLU A 123 -22.62 24.03 1.49
CA GLU A 123 -23.66 22.99 1.43
C GLU A 123 -24.50 23.12 0.15
N LYS A 124 -24.89 24.35 -0.21
CA LYS A 124 -25.62 24.63 -1.47
C LYS A 124 -24.79 24.38 -2.72
N ALA A 125 -23.46 24.46 -2.63
CA ALA A 125 -22.54 24.29 -3.76
C ALA A 125 -21.98 22.86 -3.91
N ASP A 126 -22.40 21.92 -3.04
CA ASP A 126 -21.92 20.53 -3.01
C ASP A 126 -20.38 20.42 -2.93
N LEU A 127 -19.74 21.47 -2.39
CA LEU A 127 -18.28 21.60 -2.29
C LEU A 127 -17.70 20.69 -1.19
N VAL A 128 -18.48 20.41 -0.15
CA VAL A 128 -18.08 19.51 0.95
C VAL A 128 -17.88 18.07 0.44
N ALA A 129 -18.71 17.62 -0.50
CA ALA A 129 -18.55 16.32 -1.16
C ALA A 129 -17.37 16.32 -2.15
N LYS A 130 -17.16 17.42 -2.89
CA LYS A 130 -16.01 17.57 -3.82
C LYS A 130 -14.65 17.71 -3.14
N LEU A 131 -14.60 18.19 -1.89
CA LEU A 131 -13.38 18.22 -1.08
C LEU A 131 -13.01 16.82 -0.51
N SER A 132 -13.97 15.89 -0.54
CA SER A 132 -13.81 14.50 -0.09
C SER A 132 -13.54 13.52 -1.24
N LEU A 133 -13.34 13.98 -2.48
CA LEU A 133 -13.24 13.13 -3.66
C LEU A 133 -11.85 13.16 -4.33
N ARG A 134 -11.22 11.99 -4.25
CA ARG A 134 -10.05 11.44 -4.95
C ARG A 134 -8.65 11.91 -4.49
N PRO A 135 -7.77 10.97 -4.11
CA PRO A 135 -6.37 11.23 -3.83
C PRO A 135 -5.54 11.22 -5.12
N ASP A 136 -6.01 11.87 -6.20
CA ASP A 136 -5.09 12.19 -7.29
C ASP A 136 -4.23 13.36 -6.82
N TRP A 137 -2.96 13.11 -6.51
CA TRP A 137 -2.06 14.05 -5.82
C TRP A 137 -1.96 15.42 -6.49
N ALA A 138 -2.15 15.51 -7.81
CA ALA A 138 -2.17 16.78 -8.54
C ALA A 138 -3.42 17.65 -8.24
N VAL A 139 -4.55 17.04 -7.90
CA VAL A 139 -5.81 17.72 -7.50
C VAL A 139 -5.76 18.06 -6.01
N ALA A 140 -5.13 17.21 -5.20
CA ALA A 140 -4.94 17.41 -3.76
C ALA A 140 -4.23 18.74 -3.45
N VAL A 141 -3.18 19.14 -4.19
CA VAL A 141 -2.44 20.39 -3.93
C VAL A 141 -3.33 21.65 -4.06
N LYS A 142 -4.21 21.72 -5.07
CA LYS A 142 -5.14 22.85 -5.24
C LYS A 142 -6.22 22.85 -4.16
N VAL A 143 -6.75 21.68 -3.83
CA VAL A 143 -7.72 21.50 -2.74
C VAL A 143 -7.12 21.86 -1.38
N THR A 144 -5.85 21.50 -1.13
CA THR A 144 -5.12 21.84 0.11
C THR A 144 -4.96 23.35 0.28
N SER A 145 -4.77 24.10 -0.81
CA SER A 145 -4.69 25.58 -0.74
C SER A 145 -6.03 26.23 -0.40
N ILE A 146 -7.15 25.66 -0.88
CA ILE A 146 -8.51 26.14 -0.61
C ILE A 146 -8.90 25.75 0.82
N VAL A 147 -8.67 24.49 1.21
CA VAL A 147 -8.87 23.99 2.58
C VAL A 147 -8.00 24.77 3.57
N GLY A 148 -6.73 25.01 3.23
CA GLY A 148 -5.81 25.81 4.05
C GLY A 148 -6.34 27.22 4.26
N LYS A 149 -6.79 27.91 3.20
CA LYS A 149 -7.44 29.22 3.33
C LYS A 149 -8.73 29.18 4.15
N LEU A 150 -9.52 28.11 4.01
CA LEU A 150 -10.78 27.94 4.75
C LEU A 150 -10.48 27.69 6.23
N LEU A 151 -9.52 26.83 6.56
CA LEU A 151 -9.04 26.59 7.92
C LEU A 151 -8.42 27.85 8.53
N SER A 152 -7.63 28.62 7.78
CA SER A 152 -7.10 29.91 8.21
C SER A 152 -8.23 30.90 8.49
N PHE A 153 -9.23 30.99 7.62
CA PHE A 153 -10.41 31.85 7.81
C PHE A 153 -11.22 31.44 9.04
N LEU A 154 -11.44 30.14 9.25
CA LEU A 154 -12.10 29.61 10.44
C LEU A 154 -11.31 29.93 11.72
N ALA A 155 -9.98 29.89 11.65
CA ALA A 155 -9.09 30.22 12.77
C ALA A 155 -9.03 31.73 13.06
N GLU A 156 -9.22 32.59 12.07
CA GLU A 156 -9.14 34.05 12.18
C GLU A 156 -10.48 34.71 12.57
N GLU A 157 -11.61 34.24 12.04
CA GLU A 157 -12.92 34.89 12.26
C GLU A 157 -13.74 34.32 13.43
N GLY A 158 -13.40 33.12 13.91
CA GLY A 158 -14.15 32.43 14.96
C GLY A 158 -13.39 32.37 16.29
N LYS A 159 -14.09 32.65 17.40
CA LYS A 159 -13.71 31.95 18.65
C LYS A 159 -13.85 30.46 18.34
N GLN A 160 -12.80 29.69 18.61
CA GLN A 160 -12.71 28.25 18.37
C GLN A 160 -12.25 27.53 19.63
N LYS A 161 -12.70 26.29 19.84
CA LYS A 161 -12.23 25.46 20.95
C LYS A 161 -12.12 24.01 20.51
N ASP A 162 -10.96 23.43 20.76
CA ASP A 162 -10.75 22.00 20.56
C ASP A 162 -11.52 21.21 21.62
N VAL A 163 -12.35 20.30 21.13
CA VAL A 163 -13.17 19.37 21.93
C VAL A 163 -12.47 18.00 21.97
N PHE A 164 -11.83 17.64 20.88
CA PHE A 164 -11.08 16.39 20.78
C PHE A 164 -9.82 16.69 19.97
N ASN A 165 -8.65 16.38 20.52
CA ASN A 165 -7.39 16.50 19.79
C ASN A 165 -6.59 15.24 20.08
N LEU A 166 -6.43 14.44 19.05
CA LEU A 166 -5.76 13.16 19.11
C LEU A 166 -4.51 13.23 18.25
N VAL A 167 -3.38 12.87 18.83
CA VAL A 167 -2.15 12.61 18.08
C VAL A 167 -1.83 11.13 18.22
N ILE A 168 -1.76 10.45 17.08
CA ILE A 168 -1.39 9.04 16.98
C ILE A 168 -0.06 8.95 16.28
N ASP A 169 0.87 8.24 16.89
CA ASP A 169 2.09 7.78 16.24
C ASP A 169 1.95 6.28 15.94
N LEU A 170 1.76 5.93 14.67
CA LEU A 170 1.70 4.55 14.18
C LEU A 170 3.09 4.15 13.69
N ASN A 171 3.70 3.19 14.37
CA ASN A 171 4.89 2.50 13.87
C ASN A 171 4.45 1.29 13.04
N VAL A 172 4.88 1.25 11.78
CA VAL A 172 4.47 0.20 10.82
C VAL A 172 4.92 -1.19 11.29
N ALA A 173 6.05 -1.30 12.00
CA ALA A 173 6.54 -2.59 12.53
C ALA A 173 5.56 -3.31 13.47
N ASN A 174 4.72 -2.54 14.18
CA ASN A 174 3.76 -3.07 15.15
C ASN A 174 2.29 -2.90 14.69
N LEU A 175 2.09 -2.41 13.47
CA LEU A 175 0.77 -2.12 12.94
C LEU A 175 0.06 -3.43 12.60
N LYS A 176 -1.22 -3.53 12.96
CA LYS A 176 -2.11 -4.64 12.63
C LYS A 176 -3.24 -4.12 11.75
N THR A 177 -3.77 -4.97 10.89
CA THR A 177 -4.98 -4.65 10.15
C THR A 177 -6.20 -4.84 11.05
N GLY A 178 -7.26 -4.08 10.76
CA GLY A 178 -8.47 -4.02 11.57
C GLY A 178 -8.73 -2.62 12.10
N TYR A 179 -9.55 -2.53 13.13
CA TYR A 179 -10.03 -1.31 13.73
C TYR A 179 -9.23 -0.95 14.98
N TYR A 180 -8.98 0.33 15.11
CA TYR A 180 -8.39 1.00 16.26
C TYR A 180 -9.35 2.06 16.75
N VAL A 181 -9.34 2.27 18.06
CA VAL A 181 -10.29 3.17 18.70
C VAL A 181 -9.55 4.10 19.64
N THR A 182 -10.02 5.33 19.68
CA THR A 182 -9.69 6.28 20.74
C THR A 182 -10.95 7.02 21.18
N ILE A 183 -10.97 7.43 22.44
CA ILE A 183 -12.14 8.00 23.09
C ILE A 183 -11.68 9.19 23.92
N GLY A 184 -12.37 10.30 23.78
CA GLY A 184 -12.21 11.50 24.56
C GLY A 184 -13.38 11.67 25.53
N SER A 185 -13.06 11.93 26.79
CA SER A 185 -14.05 12.33 27.79
C SER A 185 -13.87 13.80 28.17
N HIS A 186 -15.01 14.47 28.40
CA HIS A 186 -15.08 15.85 28.87
C HIS A 186 -15.24 15.97 30.38
N SER A 187 -15.63 14.89 31.04
CA SER A 187 -15.76 14.80 32.49
C SER A 187 -14.59 13.99 33.06
N SER A 188 -14.36 14.12 34.36
CA SER A 188 -13.54 13.19 35.15
C SER A 188 -14.19 11.80 35.26
N GLU A 189 -15.10 11.45 34.35
CA GLU A 189 -15.64 10.09 34.24
C GLU A 189 -14.47 9.17 33.95
N ASP A 190 -14.32 8.17 34.81
CA ASP A 190 -13.32 7.13 34.66
C ASP A 190 -13.45 6.54 33.27
N TRP A 191 -12.33 6.53 32.55
CA TRP A 191 -12.25 5.96 31.23
C TRP A 191 -12.82 4.54 31.27
N VAL A 192 -13.91 4.32 30.50
CA VAL A 192 -14.59 3.02 30.45
C VAL A 192 -13.59 1.99 29.94
N GLN A 193 -13.38 0.92 30.71
CA GLN A 193 -12.39 -0.10 30.37
C GLN A 193 -12.67 -0.70 28.97
N PRO A 194 -11.66 -0.97 28.13
CA PRO A 194 -11.82 -1.46 26.75
C PRO A 194 -12.47 -2.84 26.68
N GLN A 195 -12.53 -3.55 27.81
CA GLN A 195 -13.07 -4.91 27.89
C GLN A 195 -14.56 -4.97 27.51
N PHE A 196 -15.29 -3.86 27.64
CA PHE A 196 -16.70 -3.77 27.29
C PHE A 196 -16.95 -3.16 25.90
N MET A 197 -15.88 -2.78 25.20
CA MET A 197 -15.96 -2.10 23.90
C MET A 197 -15.73 -3.07 22.76
N LYS A 198 -16.67 -3.11 21.83
CA LYS A 198 -16.67 -3.98 20.66
C LYS A 198 -16.84 -3.15 19.39
N ILE A 199 -16.22 -3.61 18.31
CA ILE A 199 -16.56 -3.17 16.96
C ILE A 199 -17.59 -4.12 16.37
N ASP A 200 -18.71 -3.57 15.90
CA ASP A 200 -19.75 -4.37 15.26
C ASP A 200 -19.39 -4.75 13.81
N THR A 201 -20.25 -5.51 13.15
CA THR A 201 -20.05 -5.95 11.77
C THR A 201 -19.96 -4.81 10.75
N HIS A 202 -20.40 -3.61 11.11
CA HIS A 202 -20.36 -2.42 10.28
C HIS A 202 -19.18 -1.49 10.66
N GLY A 203 -18.28 -1.95 11.53
CA GLY A 203 -17.14 -1.15 11.98
C GLY A 203 -17.49 -0.06 12.98
N ARG A 204 -18.69 -0.08 13.57
CA ARG A 204 -19.13 0.91 14.56
C ARG A 204 -18.77 0.47 15.96
N LEU A 205 -18.40 1.44 16.78
CA LEU A 205 -18.09 1.21 18.18
C LEU A 205 -19.37 1.02 19.00
N LYS A 206 -19.43 -0.10 19.73
CA LYS A 206 -20.52 -0.44 20.65
C LYS A 206 -19.96 -0.69 22.05
N ASN A 207 -20.73 -0.26 23.04
CA ASN A 207 -20.49 -0.61 24.44
C ASN A 207 -21.46 -1.72 24.84
N ASN A 208 -20.93 -2.82 25.35
CA ASN A 208 -21.72 -3.93 25.88
C ASN A 208 -22.00 -3.80 27.38
N SER A 209 -21.52 -2.74 28.04
CA SER A 209 -21.87 -2.50 29.45
C SER A 209 -23.33 -2.03 29.57
N ILE A 210 -24.02 -2.55 30.58
CA ILE A 210 -25.41 -2.17 30.91
C ILE A 210 -25.46 -0.80 31.63
N GLU A 211 -24.32 -0.32 32.16
CA GLU A 211 -24.26 0.78 33.12
C GLU A 211 -23.66 2.10 32.60
N SER A 212 -22.97 2.15 31.44
CA SER A 212 -22.35 3.40 30.96
C SER A 212 -22.85 3.87 29.60
N SER A 213 -23.44 5.08 29.58
CA SER A 213 -23.95 5.70 28.35
C SER A 213 -22.80 6.24 27.49
N PHE A 214 -22.43 5.48 26.46
CA PHE A 214 -21.45 5.88 25.44
C PHE A 214 -21.83 7.17 24.69
N SER A 215 -23.08 7.59 24.79
CA SER A 215 -23.66 8.80 24.21
C SER A 215 -23.05 10.12 24.71
N ARG A 216 -22.19 10.10 25.73
CA ARG A 216 -21.54 11.30 26.27
C ARG A 216 -20.05 11.42 25.92
N LEU A 217 -19.54 10.52 25.08
CA LEU A 217 -18.13 10.47 24.71
C LEU A 217 -17.93 10.92 23.27
N SER A 218 -16.79 11.56 23.02
CA SER A 218 -16.29 11.80 21.67
C SER A 218 -15.36 10.64 21.30
N TYR A 219 -15.44 10.10 20.08
CA TYR A 219 -14.55 9.00 19.67
C TYR A 219 -14.19 9.07 18.20
N ALA A 220 -13.10 8.38 17.86
CA ALA A 220 -12.71 8.09 16.48
C ALA A 220 -12.40 6.60 16.34
N VAL A 221 -13.00 5.97 15.33
CA VAL A 221 -12.68 4.63 14.86
C VAL A 221 -11.85 4.75 13.60
N ILE A 222 -10.64 4.20 13.66
CA ILE A 222 -9.68 4.20 12.57
C ILE A 222 -9.56 2.76 12.08
N GLN A 223 -9.72 2.56 10.78
CA GLN A 223 -9.56 1.27 10.15
C GLN A 223 -8.23 1.23 9.40
N VAL A 224 -7.40 0.25 9.71
CA VAL A 224 -6.20 -0.10 8.97
C VAL A 224 -6.54 -1.27 8.06
N LEU A 225 -6.57 -1.01 6.77
CA LEU A 225 -6.77 -2.02 5.73
C LEU A 225 -5.42 -2.54 5.27
N GLY A 226 -5.35 -3.82 4.94
CA GLY A 226 -4.19 -4.42 4.29
C GLY A 226 -4.59 -5.02 2.95
N ILE A 227 -3.64 -5.04 2.02
CA ILE A 227 -3.74 -5.80 0.76
C ILE A 227 -2.40 -6.48 0.50
N PRO A 228 -2.39 -7.58 -0.27
CA PRO A 228 -1.15 -8.14 -0.77
C PRO A 228 -0.45 -7.15 -1.71
N ARG A 229 0.70 -7.59 -2.24
CA ARG A 229 1.45 -6.91 -3.30
C ARG A 229 0.57 -6.34 -4.42
N LEU A 230 0.96 -5.17 -4.92
CA LEU A 230 0.29 -4.52 -6.03
C LEU A 230 0.52 -5.33 -7.31
N ARG A 231 -0.47 -5.30 -8.22
CA ARG A 231 -0.32 -5.91 -9.54
C ARG A 231 0.55 -5.03 -10.42
N GLN A 232 1.25 -5.63 -11.39
CA GLN A 232 2.10 -4.90 -12.34
C GLN A 232 1.35 -3.78 -13.09
N GLU A 233 0.04 -3.94 -13.27
CA GLU A 233 -0.85 -2.96 -13.92
C GLU A 233 -0.86 -1.60 -13.22
N GLU A 234 -0.68 -1.57 -11.90
CA GLU A 234 -0.67 -0.34 -11.09
C GLU A 234 0.60 0.51 -11.31
N PHE A 235 1.63 -0.04 -11.96
CA PHE A 235 2.89 0.65 -12.22
C PHE A 235 2.97 1.27 -13.61
N ARG A 236 1.98 1.06 -14.48
CA ARG A 236 2.05 1.44 -15.91
C ARG A 236 2.25 2.93 -16.16
N ASP A 237 1.69 3.76 -15.28
CA ASP A 237 1.78 5.21 -15.38
C ASP A 237 3.07 5.77 -14.76
N GLU A 238 3.91 4.92 -14.16
CA GLU A 238 5.15 5.37 -13.53
C GLU A 238 6.23 5.70 -14.58
N PRO A 239 6.94 6.83 -14.44
CA PRO A 239 7.95 7.24 -15.42
C PRO A 239 9.08 6.21 -15.62
N TRP A 240 9.45 5.49 -14.56
CA TRP A 240 10.50 4.47 -14.63
C TRP A 240 10.01 3.22 -15.36
N TRP A 241 8.71 2.90 -15.26
CA TRP A 241 8.09 1.78 -15.98
C TRP A 241 7.98 2.12 -17.47
N GLN A 242 7.48 3.31 -17.80
CA GLN A 242 7.37 3.78 -19.18
C GLN A 242 8.72 3.80 -19.90
N LEU A 243 9.77 4.28 -19.22
CA LEU A 243 11.13 4.26 -19.75
C LEU A 243 11.61 2.83 -20.05
N LEU A 244 11.31 1.89 -19.15
CA LEU A 244 11.68 0.49 -19.29
C LEU A 244 10.95 -0.17 -20.46
N GLU A 245 9.63 0.00 -20.54
CA GLU A 245 8.82 -0.56 -21.64
C GLU A 245 9.22 0.03 -22.99
N THR A 246 9.45 1.34 -23.09
CA THR A 246 9.84 1.99 -24.35
C THR A 246 11.14 1.39 -24.92
N VAL A 247 12.16 1.23 -24.07
CA VAL A 247 13.45 0.67 -24.53
C VAL A 247 13.34 -0.82 -24.76
N LYS A 248 12.51 -1.53 -23.98
CA LYS A 248 12.21 -2.94 -24.23
C LYS A 248 11.57 -3.13 -25.60
N GLU A 249 10.52 -2.38 -25.92
CA GLU A 249 9.84 -2.41 -27.22
C GLU A 249 10.83 -2.12 -28.37
N ASN A 250 11.65 -1.06 -28.25
CA ASN A 250 12.68 -0.76 -29.25
C ASN A 250 13.66 -1.92 -29.49
N ILE A 251 14.07 -2.63 -28.44
CA ILE A 251 14.95 -3.80 -28.56
C ILE A 251 14.23 -4.98 -29.21
N PHE A 252 12.94 -5.16 -28.92
CA PHE A 252 12.14 -6.25 -29.47
C PHE A 252 11.83 -6.05 -30.95
N ASP A 253 11.63 -4.80 -31.37
CA ASP A 253 11.44 -4.37 -32.76
C ASP A 253 12.76 -4.38 -33.54
N SER A 254 13.90 -4.34 -32.85
CA SER A 254 15.22 -4.44 -33.47
C SER A 254 15.59 -5.90 -33.75
N GLU A 255 15.92 -6.20 -34.99
CA GLU A 255 16.59 -7.46 -35.37
C GLU A 255 18.09 -7.18 -35.54
N PRO A 256 18.92 -7.40 -34.49
CA PRO A 256 20.35 -7.10 -34.59
C PRO A 256 20.99 -7.99 -35.64
N SER A 257 21.55 -7.36 -36.67
CA SER A 257 22.16 -8.04 -37.81
C SER A 257 23.63 -8.43 -37.56
N ASP A 258 24.27 -7.75 -36.60
CA ASP A 258 25.67 -7.97 -36.22
C ASP A 258 25.88 -7.94 -34.69
N ASP A 259 26.94 -8.59 -34.23
CA ASP A 259 27.39 -8.64 -32.83
C ASP A 259 27.76 -7.26 -32.28
N ARG A 260 28.07 -6.29 -33.15
CA ARG A 260 28.25 -4.90 -32.76
C ARG A 260 26.93 -4.23 -32.36
N GLU A 261 25.89 -4.36 -33.17
CA GLU A 261 24.55 -3.81 -32.91
C GLU A 261 23.95 -4.43 -31.64
N ARG A 262 24.11 -5.75 -31.52
CA ARG A 262 23.71 -6.49 -30.31
C ARG A 262 24.40 -5.96 -29.05
N ARG A 263 25.71 -5.69 -29.10
CA ARG A 263 26.46 -5.10 -27.97
C ARG A 263 26.07 -3.65 -27.67
N GLU A 264 25.57 -2.92 -28.65
CA GLU A 264 25.05 -1.57 -28.47
C GLU A 264 23.67 -1.62 -27.77
N LEU A 265 22.76 -2.48 -28.23
CA LEU A 265 21.45 -2.71 -27.58
C LEU A 265 21.59 -3.22 -26.13
N ILE A 266 22.55 -4.12 -25.85
CA ILE A 266 22.83 -4.58 -24.48
C ILE A 266 23.33 -3.41 -23.60
N ARG A 267 24.15 -2.51 -24.16
CA ARG A 267 24.65 -1.35 -23.42
C ARG A 267 23.54 -0.35 -23.13
N GLU A 268 22.68 -0.09 -24.11
CA GLU A 268 21.49 0.74 -23.98
C GLU A 268 20.56 0.17 -22.91
N TRP A 269 20.23 -1.12 -22.97
CA TRP A 269 19.38 -1.79 -21.98
C TRP A 269 19.94 -1.68 -20.56
N ARG A 270 21.23 -1.94 -20.37
CA ARG A 270 21.89 -1.82 -19.05
C ARG A 270 21.89 -0.39 -18.54
N PHE A 271 22.01 0.59 -19.42
CA PHE A 271 21.93 1.99 -19.04
C PHE A 271 20.52 2.35 -18.59
N THR A 272 19.51 1.94 -19.35
CA THR A 272 18.09 2.14 -19.02
C THR A 272 17.71 1.46 -17.72
N LEU A 273 18.12 0.22 -17.48
CA LEU A 273 17.90 -0.47 -16.21
C LEU A 273 18.46 0.30 -15.01
N ARG A 274 19.64 0.93 -15.15
CA ARG A 274 20.21 1.77 -14.09
C ARG A 274 19.37 3.03 -13.87
N GLN A 275 18.95 3.70 -14.95
CA GLN A 275 18.10 4.89 -14.84
C GLN A 275 16.74 4.57 -14.22
N ALA A 276 16.07 3.51 -14.68
CA ALA A 276 14.80 3.06 -14.12
C ALA A 276 14.94 2.71 -12.64
N ARG A 277 16.02 2.00 -12.26
CA ARG A 277 16.33 1.70 -10.86
C ARG A 277 16.54 2.95 -10.01
N ASP A 278 17.26 3.94 -10.51
CA ASP A 278 17.52 5.19 -9.79
C ASP A 278 16.26 6.06 -9.64
N LEU A 279 15.40 6.08 -10.66
CA LEU A 279 14.10 6.75 -10.61
C LEU A 279 13.15 6.05 -9.64
N ALA A 280 13.04 4.72 -9.73
CA ALA A 280 12.18 3.93 -8.85
C ALA A 280 12.63 4.00 -7.38
N ARG A 281 13.94 4.03 -7.11
CA ARG A 281 14.47 4.12 -5.74
C ARG A 281 14.13 5.46 -5.05
N LYS A 282 13.92 6.53 -5.82
CA LYS A 282 13.48 7.82 -5.27
C LYS A 282 12.02 7.78 -4.82
N ARG A 283 11.21 6.86 -5.35
CA ARG A 283 9.82 6.65 -4.95
C ARG A 283 9.78 5.76 -3.71
N ARG A 284 9.45 6.36 -2.57
CA ARG A 284 9.27 5.61 -1.31
C ARG A 284 7.89 4.97 -1.19
N GLU A 285 7.01 5.18 -2.16
CA GLU A 285 5.61 4.76 -2.16
C GLU A 285 5.41 3.29 -2.58
N PHE A 286 6.46 2.63 -3.08
CA PHE A 286 6.39 1.24 -3.54
C PHE A 286 7.34 0.30 -2.79
N LEU A 287 7.04 -1.00 -2.82
CA LEU A 287 7.93 -2.03 -2.30
C LEU A 287 9.11 -2.24 -3.25
N TRP A 288 10.31 -2.27 -2.68
CA TRP A 288 11.53 -2.47 -3.47
C TRP A 288 11.67 -3.89 -4.02
N SER A 289 11.08 -4.88 -3.33
CA SER A 289 10.99 -6.27 -3.79
C SER A 289 10.22 -6.36 -5.11
N GLU A 290 9.07 -5.71 -5.22
CA GLU A 290 8.26 -5.69 -6.44
C GLU A 290 8.98 -5.01 -7.60
N ILE A 291 9.59 -3.84 -7.35
CA ILE A 291 10.38 -3.14 -8.37
C ILE A 291 11.53 -4.05 -8.86
N LYS A 292 12.23 -4.75 -7.96
CA LYS A 292 13.29 -5.69 -8.34
C LYS A 292 12.77 -6.85 -9.18
N GLU A 293 11.62 -7.42 -8.83
CA GLU A 293 10.99 -8.51 -9.58
C GLU A 293 10.60 -8.06 -10.99
N ILE A 294 10.02 -6.87 -11.14
CA ILE A 294 9.68 -6.26 -12.43
C ILE A 294 10.94 -6.05 -13.28
N LEU A 295 11.96 -5.39 -12.72
CA LEU A 295 13.22 -5.14 -13.44
C LEU A 295 13.92 -6.46 -13.82
N GLY A 296 13.88 -7.45 -12.94
CA GLY A 296 14.46 -8.78 -13.18
C GLY A 296 13.74 -9.56 -14.26
N ALA A 297 12.40 -9.55 -14.27
CA ALA A 297 11.60 -10.18 -15.32
C ALA A 297 11.91 -9.58 -16.69
N ALA A 298 11.92 -8.24 -16.79
CA ALA A 298 12.26 -7.55 -18.02
C ALA A 298 13.72 -7.83 -18.47
N GLU A 299 14.66 -7.92 -17.53
CA GLU A 299 16.05 -8.28 -17.85
C GLU A 299 16.16 -9.69 -18.43
N VAL A 300 15.40 -10.65 -17.90
CA VAL A 300 15.36 -12.02 -18.43
C VAL A 300 14.77 -12.04 -19.85
N GLU A 301 13.67 -11.34 -20.09
CA GLU A 301 13.02 -11.24 -21.41
C GLU A 301 13.96 -10.66 -22.47
N VAL A 302 14.57 -9.51 -22.18
CA VAL A 302 15.51 -8.85 -23.10
C VAL A 302 16.75 -9.71 -23.34
N ASN A 303 17.31 -10.33 -22.30
CA ASN A 303 18.46 -11.21 -22.46
C ASN A 303 18.12 -12.44 -23.30
N GLN A 304 16.90 -12.99 -23.20
CA GLN A 304 16.46 -14.10 -24.05
C GLN A 304 16.35 -13.69 -25.52
N LYS A 305 15.76 -12.53 -25.82
CA LYS A 305 15.66 -12.00 -27.19
C LYS A 305 17.03 -11.69 -27.78
N LEU A 306 17.94 -11.15 -26.97
CA LEU A 306 19.32 -10.82 -27.35
C LEU A 306 20.30 -11.98 -27.13
N LYS A 307 19.85 -13.22 -26.90
CA LYS A 307 20.76 -14.39 -26.98
C LYS A 307 21.25 -14.50 -28.43
N PRO A 308 22.51 -14.92 -28.64
CA PRO A 308 22.95 -15.17 -30.00
C PRO A 308 22.01 -16.24 -30.54
N GLN A 309 21.34 -15.96 -31.65
CA GLN A 309 20.77 -17.06 -32.43
C GLN A 309 21.98 -17.83 -32.92
N THR A 310 22.34 -18.87 -32.19
CA THR A 310 23.11 -19.97 -32.79
C THR A 310 22.13 -20.56 -33.78
N THR A 311 22.06 -19.99 -34.98
CA THR A 311 21.75 -20.81 -36.15
C THR A 311 22.70 -21.98 -36.00
N LYS A 312 22.15 -23.18 -35.79
CA LYS A 312 22.86 -24.39 -36.18
C LYS A 312 23.20 -24.14 -37.63
N GLU A 313 24.39 -23.61 -37.90
CA GLU A 313 24.97 -23.72 -39.22
C GLU A 313 24.82 -25.19 -39.54
N ALA A 314 24.21 -25.47 -40.69
CA ALA A 314 24.24 -26.82 -41.24
C ALA A 314 25.71 -27.21 -41.24
N PHE A 315 26.11 -28.02 -40.25
CA PHE A 315 27.40 -28.67 -40.25
C PHE A 315 27.47 -29.36 -41.59
N SER A 316 28.36 -28.88 -42.46
CA SER A 316 28.82 -29.67 -43.57
C SER A 316 29.36 -30.95 -42.95
N ASN A 317 28.61 -32.05 -43.08
CA ASN A 317 28.98 -33.42 -42.73
C ASN A 317 30.21 -33.54 -41.80
N ASP A 318 30.00 -33.50 -40.49
CA ASP A 318 30.98 -34.03 -39.53
C ASP A 318 30.91 -35.57 -39.61
N GLU A 319 31.43 -36.08 -40.72
CA GLU A 319 31.81 -37.48 -40.87
C GLU A 319 32.90 -37.76 -39.83
N LEU A 320 32.70 -38.80 -39.01
CA LEU A 320 33.71 -39.24 -38.06
C LEU A 320 35.01 -39.59 -38.80
N PRO A 321 36.20 -39.40 -38.21
CA PRO A 321 37.44 -39.92 -38.78
C PRO A 321 37.28 -41.41 -39.16
N GLY A 322 37.70 -41.81 -40.37
CA GLY A 322 37.38 -43.14 -40.92
C GLY A 322 37.87 -44.33 -40.08
N ASP A 323 38.90 -44.13 -39.28
CA ASP A 323 39.39 -45.09 -38.28
C ASP A 323 38.41 -45.30 -37.11
N LEU A 324 37.60 -44.30 -36.77
CA LEU A 324 36.52 -44.41 -35.78
C LEU A 324 35.24 -44.97 -36.40
N GLN A 325 34.96 -44.68 -37.67
CA GLN A 325 33.82 -45.28 -38.40
C GLN A 325 33.96 -46.80 -38.49
N ASP A 326 35.16 -47.32 -38.80
CA ASP A 326 35.43 -48.76 -38.87
C ASP A 326 35.33 -49.48 -37.51
N ILE A 327 35.58 -48.78 -36.39
CA ILE A 327 35.54 -49.35 -35.04
C ILE A 327 34.13 -49.30 -34.44
N LEU A 328 33.39 -48.22 -34.73
CA LEU A 328 32.10 -47.94 -34.11
C LEU A 328 30.93 -48.32 -35.01
N GLU A 329 31.15 -48.58 -36.30
CA GLU A 329 30.15 -48.81 -37.35
C GLU A 329 29.13 -47.66 -37.47
N LEU A 330 29.54 -46.42 -37.13
CA LEU A 330 28.71 -45.21 -37.19
C LEU A 330 29.35 -44.18 -38.13
N GLU A 331 28.55 -43.54 -38.97
CA GLU A 331 29.04 -42.61 -40.01
C GLU A 331 29.15 -41.17 -39.49
N THR A 332 28.35 -40.81 -38.48
CA THR A 332 28.22 -39.42 -38.01
C THR A 332 28.37 -39.26 -36.51
N GLU A 333 28.78 -38.06 -36.08
CA GLU A 333 28.90 -37.72 -34.65
C GLU A 333 27.54 -37.68 -33.93
N GLU A 334 26.43 -37.43 -34.63
CA GLU A 334 25.08 -37.48 -34.06
C GLU A 334 24.63 -38.92 -33.74
N GLU A 335 25.01 -39.90 -34.57
CA GLU A 335 24.77 -41.31 -34.28
C GLU A 335 25.54 -41.76 -33.04
N LEU A 336 26.80 -41.32 -32.90
CA LEU A 336 27.61 -41.60 -31.73
C LEU A 336 26.99 -41.02 -30.45
N GLN A 337 26.48 -39.78 -30.49
CA GLN A 337 25.82 -39.17 -29.33
C GLN A 337 24.52 -39.89 -28.95
N THR A 338 23.79 -40.40 -29.94
CA THR A 338 22.56 -41.17 -29.72
C THR A 338 22.87 -42.53 -29.09
N GLU A 339 23.85 -43.27 -29.62
CA GLU A 339 24.28 -44.55 -29.06
C GLU A 339 24.88 -44.41 -27.65
N VAL A 340 25.67 -43.35 -27.39
CA VAL A 340 26.18 -43.07 -26.04
C VAL A 340 25.05 -42.81 -25.06
N ARG A 341 23.99 -42.12 -25.50
CA ARG A 341 22.82 -41.84 -24.67
C ARG A 341 21.99 -43.10 -24.42
N ASP A 342 21.76 -43.90 -25.45
CA ASP A 342 21.04 -45.18 -25.34
C ASP A 342 21.80 -46.15 -24.43
N TYR A 343 23.14 -46.16 -24.49
CA TYR A 343 23.99 -46.94 -23.58
C TYR A 343 23.90 -46.43 -22.13
N GLN A 344 23.88 -45.12 -21.92
CA GLN A 344 23.70 -44.53 -20.57
C GLN A 344 22.33 -44.86 -19.99
N ASP A 345 21.27 -44.77 -20.78
CA ASP A 345 19.91 -45.12 -20.36
C ASP A 345 19.81 -46.63 -20.06
N ALA A 346 20.40 -47.49 -20.90
CA ALA A 346 20.47 -48.92 -20.67
C ALA A 346 21.25 -49.27 -19.38
N LEU A 347 22.34 -48.55 -19.11
CA LEU A 347 23.16 -48.75 -17.92
C LEU A 347 22.44 -48.29 -16.65
N GLU A 348 21.68 -47.20 -16.70
CA GLU A 348 20.84 -46.75 -15.58
C GLU A 348 19.70 -47.75 -15.29
N VAL A 349 19.08 -48.29 -16.35
CA VAL A 349 18.07 -49.36 -16.20
C VAL A 349 18.68 -50.63 -15.61
N ALA A 350 19.86 -51.04 -16.07
CA ALA A 350 20.57 -52.20 -15.53
C ALA A 350 20.94 -52.01 -14.05
N GLN A 351 21.40 -50.82 -13.66
CA GLN A 351 21.69 -50.49 -12.27
C GLN A 351 20.44 -50.50 -11.39
N ARG A 352 19.31 -49.96 -11.87
CA ARG A 352 18.02 -50.02 -11.17
C ARG A 352 17.52 -51.46 -11.00
N LEU A 353 17.69 -52.30 -12.02
CA LEU A 353 17.31 -53.72 -11.96
C LEU A 353 18.19 -54.50 -10.97
N LEU A 354 19.51 -54.23 -10.94
CA LEU A 354 20.44 -54.83 -9.97
C LEU A 354 20.10 -54.41 -8.53
N ALA A 355 19.79 -53.13 -8.30
CA ALA A 355 19.34 -52.64 -6.99
C ALA A 355 18.05 -53.36 -6.53
N LYS A 356 17.08 -53.49 -7.43
CA LYS A 356 15.80 -54.17 -7.16
C LYS A 356 15.97 -55.68 -6.91
N TYR A 357 16.93 -56.34 -7.57
CA TYR A 357 17.27 -57.73 -7.29
C TYR A 357 18.02 -57.89 -5.96
N GLY A 358 18.87 -56.93 -5.59
CA GLY A 358 19.55 -56.91 -4.29
C GLY A 358 18.56 -56.78 -3.11
N GLU A 359 17.51 -55.98 -3.27
CA GLU A 359 16.43 -55.86 -2.27
C GLU A 359 15.58 -57.14 -2.14
N MET A 360 15.37 -57.88 -3.24
CA MET A 360 14.63 -59.15 -3.20
C MET A 360 15.40 -60.33 -2.61
N LEU A 361 16.74 -60.28 -2.58
CA LEU A 361 17.59 -61.33 -1.98
C LEU A 361 17.97 -61.04 -0.53
N GLY A 362 17.65 -59.85 -0.01
CA GLY A 362 17.94 -59.40 1.36
C GLY A 362 16.72 -59.34 2.29
N GLY A 363 15.57 -59.92 1.89
CA GLY A 363 14.33 -60.00 2.67
C GLY A 363 14.11 -61.34 3.35
#